data_AF-A0A2U1NEJ6-F1
#
_entry.id   AF-A0A2U1NEJ6-F1
#
_cell.length_a   1.000
_cell.length_b   1.000
_cell.length_c   1.000
_cell.angle_alpha   90.00
_cell.angle_beta   90.00
_cell.angle_gamma   90.00
#
_symmetry.space_group_name_H-M   'P 1'
#
loop_
_entity.id
_entity.type
_entity.pdbx_description
1 polymer ?
#
loop_
_entity_poly.entity_id
_entity_poly.type
_entity_poly.pdbx_seq_one_letter_code
_entity_poly.pdbx_strand_id
1 'polypeptide(L)' 'METSALDSSNVNAAFQTIVKEIYNVLSKKVMQSQELKKDPSIGSKKTVVLEANRDANPEEKKDELALKSGCCSS' A
#
# COMPACT_ATOMS: atom_id res chain seq x y z
N MET A 1 18.53 -26.94 -18.42
CA MET A 1 18.61 -27.13 -19.88
C MET A 1 20.06 -27.10 -20.27
N GLU A 2 20.57 -28.17 -20.86
CA GLU A 2 21.93 -28.23 -21.39
C GLU A 2 21.93 -27.70 -22.82
N THR A 3 23.01 -27.00 -23.20
CA THR A 3 23.16 -26.39 -24.53
C THR A 3 24.47 -26.81 -25.14
N SER A 4 24.48 -27.04 -26.44
CA SER A 4 25.72 -27.21 -27.19
C SER A 4 25.73 -26.24 -28.37
N ALA A 5 26.78 -25.41 -28.41
CA ALA A 5 26.97 -24.47 -29.50
C ALA A 5 27.42 -25.17 -30.79
N LEU A 6 28.08 -26.33 -30.66
CA LEU A 6 28.64 -27.06 -31.80
C LEU A 6 27.55 -27.59 -32.73
N ASP A 7 26.49 -28.14 -32.16
CA ASP A 7 25.34 -28.71 -32.88
C ASP A 7 24.10 -27.81 -32.83
N SER A 8 24.22 -26.61 -32.24
CA SER A 8 23.12 -25.67 -32.01
C SER A 8 21.98 -26.23 -31.14
N SER A 9 22.22 -27.31 -30.40
CA SER A 9 21.22 -27.92 -29.53
C SER A 9 20.86 -26.98 -28.38
N ASN A 10 19.55 -26.70 -28.26
CA ASN A 10 18.93 -25.91 -27.18
C ASN A 10 19.42 -24.46 -27.02
N VAL A 11 20.29 -23.94 -27.89
CA VAL A 11 20.80 -22.56 -27.79
C VAL A 11 19.65 -21.53 -27.85
N ASN A 12 18.75 -21.68 -28.83
CA ASN A 12 17.60 -20.78 -28.99
C ASN A 12 16.61 -20.94 -27.83
N ALA A 13 16.35 -22.17 -27.39
CA ALA A 13 15.46 -22.44 -26.27
C ALA A 13 15.99 -21.82 -24.97
N ALA A 14 17.30 -21.87 -24.75
CA ALA A 14 17.97 -21.20 -23.63
C ALA A 14 17.80 -19.69 -23.66
N PHE A 15 18.06 -19.07 -24.80
CA PHE A 15 17.84 -17.63 -24.96
C PHE A 15 16.38 -17.22 -24.76
N GLN A 16 15.43 -17.95 -25.33
CA GLN A 16 14.00 -17.65 -25.17
C GLN A 16 13.56 -17.81 -23.71
N THR A 17 14.06 -18.84 -23.03
CA THR A 17 13.71 -19.11 -21.63
C THR A 17 14.15 -17.96 -20.74
N ILE A 18 15.41 -17.53 -20.83
CA ILE A 18 15.93 -16.47 -19.97
C ILE A 18 15.27 -15.12 -20.26
N VAL A 19 15.05 -14.78 -21.54
CA VAL A 19 14.36 -13.54 -21.92
C VAL A 19 12.92 -13.53 -21.39
N LYS A 20 12.21 -14.66 -21.50
CA LYS A 20 10.85 -14.80 -20.97
C LYS A 20 10.81 -14.67 -19.45
N GLU A 21 11.78 -15.27 -18.74
CA GLU A 21 11.87 -15.18 -17.29
C GLU A 21 12.13 -13.75 -16.82
N ILE A 22 13.08 -13.05 -17.45
CA ILE A 22 13.36 -11.63 -17.18
C ILE A 22 12.10 -10.79 -17.40
N TYR A 23 11.41 -10.98 -18.53
CA TYR A 23 10.16 -10.26 -18.82
C TYR A 23 9.08 -10.53 -17.76
N ASN A 24 8.88 -11.78 -17.34
CA ASN A 24 7.88 -12.14 -16.35
C ASN A 24 8.16 -11.50 -14.98
N VAL A 25 9.43 -11.49 -14.55
CA VAL A 25 9.83 -10.87 -13.28
C VAL A 25 9.60 -9.35 -13.32
N LEU A 26 10.03 -8.69 -14.40
CA LEU A 26 9.91 -7.23 -14.52
C LEU A 26 8.46 -6.79 -14.73
N SER A 27 7.70 -7.47 -15.58
CA SER A 27 6.30 -7.14 -15.86
C SER A 27 5.43 -7.21 -14.59
N LYS A 28 5.59 -8.28 -13.79
CA LYS A 28 4.91 -8.41 -12.48
C LYS A 28 5.28 -7.26 -11.55
N LYS A 29 6.57 -6.91 -11.44
CA LYS A 29 7.02 -5.81 -10.59
C LYS A 29 6.46 -4.45 -11.05
N VAL A 30 6.39 -4.20 -12.35
CA VAL A 30 5.82 -2.97 -12.90
C VAL A 30 4.33 -2.87 -12.58
N MET A 31 3.56 -3.95 -12.78
CA MET A 31 2.13 -3.98 -12.45
C MET A 31 1.89 -3.72 -10.95
N GLN A 32 2.65 -4.39 -10.08
CA GLN A 32 2.57 -4.18 -8.62
C GLN A 32 2.94 -2.75 -8.21
N SER A 33 3.96 -2.16 -8.84
CA SER A 33 4.35 -0.76 -8.61
C SER A 33 3.23 0.22 -9.01
N GLN A 34 2.51 -0.05 -10.09
CA GLN A 34 1.37 0.78 -10.51
C GLN A 34 0.16 0.61 -9.57
N GLU A 35 -0.08 -0.61 -9.08
CA GLU A 35 -1.14 -0.89 -8.10
C GLU A 35 -0.84 -0.23 -6.75
N LEU A 36 0.40 -0.30 -6.26
CA LEU A 36 0.81 0.34 -4.99
C LEU A 36 0.86 1.87 -5.07
N LYS A 37 1.07 2.45 -6.26
CA LYS A 37 0.95 3.89 -6.50
C LYS A 37 -0.50 4.36 -6.60
N LYS A 38 -1.46 3.44 -6.73
CA LYS A 38 -2.88 3.70 -6.53
C LYS A 38 -3.13 3.66 -5.02
N ASP A 39 -2.78 4.76 -4.37
CA ASP A 39 -2.99 4.98 -2.94
C ASP A 39 -4.47 4.66 -2.56
N PRO A 40 -4.73 3.91 -1.46
CA PRO A 40 -6.07 3.72 -0.91
C PRO A 40 -6.58 4.99 -0.21
N SER A 41 -6.59 6.13 -0.91
CA SER A 41 -7.27 7.36 -0.45
C SER A 41 -8.79 7.31 -0.65
N ILE A 42 -9.36 6.10 -0.53
CA ILE A 42 -10.79 5.86 -0.39
C ILE A 42 -10.94 5.06 0.89
N GLY A 43 -11.29 5.72 2.00
CA GLY A 43 -11.85 4.96 3.12
C GLY A 43 -11.78 5.57 4.50
N SER A 44 -10.93 6.56 4.79
CA SER A 44 -10.96 7.21 6.11
C SER A 44 -11.96 8.36 6.15
N LYS A 45 -13.21 8.11 5.75
CA LYS A 45 -14.32 9.00 6.09
C LYS A 45 -14.66 8.79 7.56
N LYS A 46 -13.82 9.30 8.46
CA LYS A 46 -14.25 9.54 9.84
C LYS A 46 -15.22 10.72 9.77
N THR A 47 -16.50 10.43 9.57
CA THR A 47 -17.56 11.43 9.66
C THR A 47 -17.48 12.03 11.05
N VAL A 48 -17.03 13.28 11.13
CA VAL A 48 -17.09 14.06 12.36
C VAL A 48 -18.54 14.50 12.50
N VAL A 49 -19.24 13.91 13.47
CA VAL A 49 -20.56 14.41 13.89
C VAL A 49 -20.29 15.76 14.55
N LEU A 50 -20.70 16.84 13.89
CA LEU A 50 -20.76 18.16 14.50
C LEU A 50 -22.02 18.15 15.38
N GLU A 51 -21.85 17.82 16.66
CA GLU A 51 -22.89 18.11 17.64
C GLU A 51 -23.04 19.62 17.71
N ALA A 52 -24.17 20.12 17.22
CA ALA A 52 -24.54 21.52 17.39
C ALA A 52 -24.67 21.75 18.90
N ASN A 53 -23.68 22.41 19.49
CA ASN A 53 -23.79 23.03 20.81
C ASN A 53 -25.05 23.91 20.78
N ARG A 54 -26.15 23.38 21.30
CA ARG A 54 -27.25 24.20 21.77
C ARG A 54 -26.79 24.67 23.14
N ASP A 55 -26.22 25.86 23.17
CA ASP A 55 -26.04 26.64 24.38
C ASP A 55 -27.44 26.86 25.01
N ALA A 56 -27.80 25.94 25.89
CA ALA A 56 -28.87 26.10 26.85
C ALA A 56 -28.34 25.54 28.18
N ASN A 57 -27.56 26.37 28.88
CA ASN A 57 -27.37 26.25 30.32
C ASN A 57 -28.77 26.30 30.99
N PRO A 58 -29.11 25.38 31.91
CA PRO A 58 -28.67 25.50 33.30
C PRO A 58 -28.18 24.19 33.94
N GLU A 59 -27.02 24.28 34.58
CA GLU A 59 -26.68 23.72 35.91
C GLU A 59 -26.35 22.21 36.10
N GLU A 60 -25.22 22.03 36.80
CA GLU A 60 -24.75 20.91 37.64
C GLU A 60 -24.51 19.50 37.03
N LYS A 61 -23.23 19.11 36.87
CA LYS A 61 -22.51 18.22 37.80
C LYS A 61 -21.05 17.97 37.37
N LYS A 62 -20.19 17.90 38.39
CA LYS A 62 -18.78 17.51 38.38
C LYS A 62 -18.62 16.10 37.82
N ASP A 63 -17.59 15.84 37.01
CA ASP A 63 -16.46 15.02 37.43
C ASP A 63 -15.36 14.96 36.36
N GLU A 64 -14.16 15.13 36.88
CA GLU A 64 -12.83 14.79 36.39
C GLU A 64 -12.76 13.72 35.28
N LEU A 65 -11.99 13.98 34.22
CA LEU A 65 -11.08 13.00 33.61
C LEU A 65 -10.13 13.74 32.65
N ALA A 66 -8.92 13.92 33.15
CA ALA A 66 -7.74 14.24 32.36
C ALA A 66 -7.61 13.31 31.15
N LEU A 67 -7.02 13.82 30.07
CA LEU A 67 -6.06 13.15 29.16
C LEU A 67 -6.15 13.77 27.77
N LYS A 68 -5.27 14.73 27.48
CA LYS A 68 -4.66 14.82 26.14
C LYS A 68 -3.17 15.09 26.30
N SER A 69 -2.47 14.00 26.63
CA SER A 69 -1.02 13.87 26.51
C SER A 69 -0.58 14.16 25.08
N GLY A 70 0.51 14.92 24.96
CA GLY A 70 1.12 15.26 23.67
C GLY A 70 1.73 14.04 22.97
N CYS A 71 1.88 14.15 21.66
CA CYS A 71 2.55 13.16 20.83
C CYS A 71 3.64 13.87 20.00
N CYS A 72 4.88 13.82 20.51
CA CYS A 72 6.10 14.09 19.75
C CYS A 72 6.87 12.76 19.66
N SER A 73 7.23 12.34 18.46
CA SER A 73 8.37 11.45 18.21
C SER A 73 8.89 11.75 16.81
N SER A 74 10.11 12.28 16.76
CA SER A 74 10.93 12.39 15.56
C SER A 74 11.39 11.04 15.05
#